data_AF-A0A976NZ14-F1
#
_entry.id   AF-A0A976NZ14-F1
#
_cell.length_a   1.000
_cell.length_b   1.000
_cell.length_c   1.000
_cell.angle_alpha   90.00
_cell.angle_beta   90.00
_cell.angle_gamma   90.00
#
_symmetry.space_group_name_H-M   'P 1'
#
loop_
_entity.id
_entity.type
_entity.pdbx_description
1 polymer ?
#
loop_
_entity_poly.entity_id
_entity_poly.type
_entity_poly.pdbx_seq_one_letter_code
_entity_poly.pdbx_strand_id
1 'polypeptide(L)'
;MEPLIGLDYAGNITQFRHNDYDRAPLTHLNCDQVFKFYEAHRNLLEIIRRPEMEFCTKLKVGQMMVIDNQRVMHGRNAFHGKDRALVGCYIGRTEYESRLRVLGII
;
A
#
# COMPACT_ATOMS: atom_id res chain seq x y z
N MET A 1 -1.67 -5.43 17.16
CA MET A 1 -2.02 -4.69 15.92
C MET A 1 -0.73 -4.06 15.43
N GLU A 2 -0.48 -4.19 14.14
CA GLU A 2 0.73 -3.74 13.48
C GLU A 2 0.57 -2.26 13.04
N PRO A 3 1.57 -1.37 13.15
CA PRO A 3 1.43 0.05 12.81
C PRO A 3 1.21 0.30 11.31
N LEU A 4 0.60 1.44 10.97
CA LEU A 4 0.44 1.88 9.57
C LEU A 4 1.79 2.18 8.91
N ILE A 5 2.72 2.73 9.67
CA ILE A 5 4.09 3.03 9.23
C ILE A 5 5.04 2.17 10.06
N GLY A 6 5.61 1.14 9.44
CA GLY A 6 6.64 0.29 10.03
C GLY A 6 8.01 0.97 9.93
N LEU A 7 8.76 0.92 11.03
CA LEU A 7 10.11 1.48 11.12
C LEU A 7 11.11 0.37 11.46
N ASP A 8 12.36 0.51 11.01
CA ASP A 8 13.48 -0.28 11.55
C ASP A 8 14.00 0.33 12.88
N TYR A 9 15.06 -0.28 13.43
CA TYR A 9 15.68 0.17 14.68
C TYR A 9 16.36 1.54 14.58
N ALA A 10 16.66 2.01 13.37
CA ALA A 10 17.26 3.31 13.10
C ALA A 10 16.20 4.39 12.78
N GLY A 11 14.92 4.02 12.75
CA GLY A 11 13.81 4.92 12.44
C GLY A 11 13.55 5.09 10.94
N ASN A 12 14.16 4.29 10.06
CA ASN A 12 13.87 4.32 8.64
C ASN A 12 12.53 3.63 8.36
N ILE A 13 11.76 4.16 7.40
CA ILE A 13 10.50 3.55 6.98
C ILE A 13 10.79 2.25 6.23
N THR A 14 10.28 1.14 6.75
CA THR A 14 10.39 -0.20 6.14
C THR A 14 9.10 -0.66 5.48
N GLN A 15 7.95 -0.15 5.95
CA GLN A 15 6.66 -0.59 5.45
C GLN A 15 5.59 0.50 5.60
N PHE A 16 4.69 0.58 4.63
CA PHE A 16 3.44 1.32 4.72
C PHE A 16 2.27 0.34 4.54
N ARG A 17 1.42 0.22 5.56
CA ARG A 17 0.25 -0.68 5.59
C ARG A 17 -1.01 0.14 5.82
N HIS A 18 -1.81 0.26 4.77
CA HIS A 18 -3.06 0.98 4.84
C HIS A 18 -4.12 0.26 4.00
N ASN A 19 -5.17 -0.23 4.66
CA ASN A 19 -6.39 -0.66 4.01
C ASN A 19 -7.53 -0.47 5.00
N ASP A 20 -8.33 0.58 4.82
CA ASP A 20 -9.41 0.90 5.75
C ASP A 20 -10.52 -0.15 5.75
N TYR A 21 -10.73 -0.85 4.63
CA TYR A 21 -11.76 -1.90 4.54
C TYR A 21 -11.44 -3.13 5.40
N ASP A 22 -10.16 -3.41 5.63
CA ASP A 22 -9.69 -4.55 6.42
C ASP A 22 -9.23 -4.14 7.84
N ARG A 23 -9.40 -2.87 8.22
CA ARG A 23 -8.92 -2.38 9.52
C ARG A 23 -9.85 -2.88 10.64
N ALA A 24 -9.30 -3.69 11.54
CA ALA A 24 -9.98 -4.12 12.76
C ALA A 24 -10.15 -2.95 13.77
N PRO A 25 -11.10 -3.06 14.73
CA PRO A 25 -11.26 -2.07 15.80
C PRO A 25 -9.97 -1.82 16.60
N LEU A 26 -9.71 -0.55 16.96
CA LEU A 26 -8.51 -0.11 17.67
C LEU A 26 -8.59 -0.41 19.19
N THR A 27 -8.68 -1.69 19.56
CA THR A 27 -8.91 -2.14 20.94
C THR A 27 -7.73 -1.91 21.91
N HIS A 28 -6.58 -1.50 21.39
CA HIS A 28 -5.34 -1.31 22.15
C HIS A 28 -5.08 0.16 22.53
N LEU A 29 -5.99 1.07 22.16
CA LEU A 29 -5.90 2.51 22.41
C LEU A 29 -6.99 2.95 23.39
N ASN A 30 -6.67 3.90 24.26
CA ASN A 30 -7.67 4.62 25.05
C ASN A 30 -8.42 5.67 24.21
N CYS A 31 -9.48 6.26 24.76
CA CYS A 31 -10.31 7.24 24.03
C CYS A 31 -9.50 8.39 23.41
N ASP A 32 -8.64 9.05 24.18
CA ASP A 32 -7.83 10.18 23.70
C ASP A 32 -6.85 9.78 22.59
N GLN A 33 -6.28 8.57 22.70
CA GLN A 33 -5.40 8.02 21.67
C GLN A 33 -6.16 7.68 20.39
N VAL A 34 -7.40 7.20 20.49
CA VAL A 34 -8.25 6.97 19.31
C VAL A 34 -8.55 8.29 18.60
N PHE A 35 -8.87 9.36 19.33
CA PHE A 35 -9.08 10.69 18.73
C PHE A 35 -7.83 11.18 17.99
N LYS A 36 -6.66 11.14 18.65
CA LYS A 36 -5.38 11.52 18.04
C LYS A 36 -5.02 10.66 16.84
N PHE A 37 -5.30 9.36 16.90
CA PHE A 37 -5.09 8.46 15.77
C PHE A 37 -5.93 8.89 14.57
N TYR A 38 -7.22 9.15 14.75
CA TYR A 38 -8.09 9.55 13.63
C TYR A 38 -7.79 10.95 13.08
N GLU A 39 -7.31 11.87 13.93
CA GLU A 39 -6.78 13.17 13.49
C GLU A 39 -5.56 12.99 12.57
N ALA A 40 -4.54 12.24 13.03
CA ALA A 40 -3.35 11.96 12.22
C ALA A 40 -3.67 11.14 10.96
N HIS A 41 -4.58 10.18 11.08
CA HIS A 41 -5.02 9.33 9.98
C HIS A 41 -5.75 10.13 8.90
N ARG A 42 -6.57 11.12 9.27
CA ARG A 42 -7.19 12.04 8.32
C ARG A 42 -6.14 12.84 7.54
N ASN A 43 -5.17 13.42 8.24
CA ASN A 43 -4.08 14.18 7.61
C ASN A 43 -3.28 13.30 6.63
N LEU A 44 -3.02 12.05 7.00
CA LEU A 44 -2.38 11.06 6.12
C LEU A 44 -3.24 10.79 4.87
N LEU A 45 -4.54 10.55 5.04
CA LEU A 45 -5.48 10.31 3.94
C LEU A 45 -5.56 11.50 2.97
N GLU A 46 -5.49 12.72 3.49
CA GLU A 46 -5.44 13.93 2.67
C GLU A 46 -4.16 14.00 1.83
N ILE A 47 -3.01 13.65 2.40
CA ILE A 47 -1.72 13.63 1.68
C ILE A 47 -1.72 12.58 0.57
N ILE A 48 -2.15 11.34 0.86
CA ILE A 48 -2.09 10.25 -0.14
C ILE A 48 -3.06 10.46 -1.31
N ARG A 49 -4.10 11.29 -1.14
CA ARG A 49 -5.09 11.63 -2.17
C ARG A 49 -4.76 12.89 -2.95
N ARG A 50 -3.60 13.51 -2.69
CA ARG A 50 -3.16 14.67 -3.46
C ARG A 50 -2.90 14.24 -4.90
N PRO A 51 -3.36 14.99 -5.92
CA PRO A 51 -3.16 14.62 -7.32
C PRO A 51 -1.69 14.38 -7.69
N GLU A 52 -0.76 15.13 -7.09
CA GLU A 52 0.68 14.97 -7.30
C GLU A 52 1.29 13.69 -6.69
N MET A 53 0.55 13.03 -5.79
CA MET A 53 0.94 11.74 -5.18
C MET A 53 0.36 10.55 -5.94
N GLU A 54 -0.47 10.79 -6.97
CA GLU A 54 -1.12 9.74 -7.74
C GLU A 54 -0.49 9.57 -9.12
N PHE A 55 -0.25 8.31 -9.48
CA PHE A 55 0.04 7.91 -10.86
C PHE A 55 -1.10 7.06 -11.40
N CYS A 56 -1.79 7.56 -12.42
CA CYS A 56 -2.92 6.86 -13.03
C CYS A 56 -2.58 6.42 -14.45
N THR A 57 -2.67 5.11 -14.71
CA THR A 57 -2.51 4.54 -16.05
C THR A 57 -3.57 3.47 -16.32
N LYS A 58 -3.99 3.35 -17.58
CA LYS A 58 -4.98 2.38 -18.02
C LYS A 58 -4.28 1.14 -18.59
N LEU A 59 -4.41 0.01 -17.91
CA LEU A 59 -3.94 -1.28 -18.41
C LEU A 59 -4.77 -1.75 -19.61
N LYS A 60 -4.08 -2.11 -20.69
CA LYS A 60 -4.64 -2.82 -21.85
C LYS A 60 -4.51 -4.32 -21.66
N VAL A 61 -5.28 -5.10 -22.43
CA VAL A 61 -5.17 -6.57 -22.44
C VAL A 61 -3.73 -6.98 -22.71
N GLY A 62 -3.21 -7.92 -21.91
CA GLY A 62 -1.82 -8.39 -21.98
C GLY A 62 -0.79 -7.54 -21.23
N GLN A 63 -1.17 -6.38 -20.69
CA GLN A 63 -0.29 -5.58 -19.84
C GLN A 63 -0.38 -6.00 -18.38
N MET A 64 0.74 -5.91 -17.68
CA MET A 64 0.80 -6.12 -16.23
C MET A 64 1.43 -4.91 -15.54
N MET A 65 1.14 -4.79 -14.25
CA MET A 65 1.80 -3.87 -13.35
C MET A 65 2.32 -4.66 -12.16
N VAL A 66 3.56 -4.38 -11.76
CA VAL A 66 4.17 -4.93 -10.54
C VAL A 66 4.31 -3.79 -9.55
N ILE A 67 3.88 -4.02 -8.32
CA ILE A 67 3.84 -3.01 -7.27
C ILE A 67 4.56 -3.59 -6.04
N ASP A 68 5.47 -2.81 -5.46
CA ASP A 68 5.99 -3.10 -4.13
C ASP A 68 4.88 -2.80 -3.09
N ASN A 69 4.14 -3.84 -2.71
CA ASN A 69 3.00 -3.74 -1.79
C ASN A 69 3.40 -3.36 -0.35
N GLN A 70 4.70 -3.30 -0.03
CA GLN A 70 5.18 -2.76 1.25
C GLN A 70 5.34 -1.23 1.22
N ARG A 71 5.21 -0.59 0.05
CA ARG A 71 5.50 0.83 -0.13
C ARG A 71 4.42 1.57 -0.89
N VAL A 72 3.94 1.01 -2.00
CA VAL A 72 3.08 1.69 -2.96
C VAL A 72 1.63 1.27 -2.77
N MET A 73 0.78 2.25 -2.44
CA MET A 73 -0.66 2.08 -2.45
C MET A 73 -1.18 2.00 -3.89
N HIS A 74 -2.24 1.22 -4.10
CA HIS A 74 -2.88 1.14 -5.40
C HIS A 74 -4.39 1.04 -5.26
N GLY A 75 -5.07 1.53 -6.29
CA GLY A 75 -6.52 1.55 -6.36
C GLY A 75 -6.97 1.56 -7.81
N ARG A 76 -8.24 1.87 -8.02
CA ARG A 76 -8.82 2.03 -9.35
C ARG A 76 -9.91 3.08 -9.33
N ASN A 77 -10.05 3.78 -10.44
CA ASN A 77 -11.24 4.60 -10.67
C ASN A 77 -12.48 3.72 -10.87
N ALA A 78 -13.65 4.31 -10.60
CA ALA A 78 -14.91 3.72 -11.01
C ALA A 78 -14.93 3.50 -12.53
N PHE A 79 -15.62 2.47 -12.97
CA PHE A 79 -15.71 2.10 -14.38
C PHE A 79 -17.12 1.62 -14.70
N HIS A 80 -17.50 1.73 -15.98
CA HIS A 80 -18.75 1.21 -16.51
C HIS A 80 -18.46 0.06 -17.49
N GLY A 81 -19.30 -0.98 -17.48
CA GLY A 81 -19.16 -2.16 -18.33
C GLY A 81 -18.92 -3.46 -17.54
N LYS A 82 -19.11 -4.61 -18.21
CA LYS A 82 -18.98 -5.94 -17.59
C LYS A 82 -17.66 -6.65 -17.93
N ASP A 83 -16.95 -6.20 -18.96
CA ASP A 83 -15.82 -6.95 -19.53
C ASP A 83 -14.46 -6.50 -19.00
N ARG A 84 -14.23 -6.73 -17.69
CA ARG A 84 -12.90 -6.52 -17.07
C ARG A 84 -12.53 -7.71 -16.21
N ALA A 85 -11.55 -8.49 -16.67
CA ALA A 85 -10.88 -9.51 -15.90
C ALA A 85 -9.43 -9.12 -15.64
N LEU A 86 -9.00 -9.22 -14.38
CA LEU A 86 -7.59 -9.13 -13.99
C LEU A 86 -7.22 -10.40 -13.23
N VAL A 87 -6.01 -10.89 -13.45
CA VAL A 87 -5.40 -11.95 -12.65
C VAL A 87 -4.29 -11.32 -11.83
N GLY A 88 -4.35 -11.52 -10.52
CA GLY A 88 -3.32 -11.06 -9.58
C GLY A 88 -2.58 -12.24 -8.99
N CYS A 89 -1.32 -12.02 -8.62
CA CYS A 89 -0.53 -12.93 -7.81
C CYS A 89 0.40 -12.12 -6.91
N TYR A 90 0.94 -12.76 -5.88
CA TYR A 90 1.94 -12.19 -5.00
C TYR A 90 3.22 -12.99 -5.09
N ILE A 91 4.35 -12.30 -5.04
CA ILE A 91 5.67 -12.88 -4.85
C ILE A 91 6.25 -12.31 -3.55
N GLY A 92 6.96 -13.12 -2.79
CA GLY A 92 7.66 -12.62 -1.62
C GLY A 92 8.84 -11.74 -2.04
N ARG A 93 9.11 -10.73 -1.22
CA ARG A 93 10.19 -9.77 -1.47
C ARG A 93 11.56 -10.46 -1.46
N THR A 94 11.75 -11.45 -0.59
CA THR A 94 13.00 -12.22 -0.50
C THR A 94 13.28 -13.00 -1.78
N GLU A 95 12.25 -13.61 -2.39
CA GLU A 95 12.34 -14.34 -3.64
C GLU A 95 12.67 -13.40 -4.81
N TYR A 96 12.01 -12.24 -4.84
CA TYR A 96 12.30 -11.19 -5.83
C TYR A 96 13.76 -10.70 -5.72
N GLU A 97 14.21 -10.32 -4.52
CA GLU A 97 15.58 -9.87 -4.28
C GLU A 97 16.62 -10.96 -4.55
N SER A 98 16.33 -12.22 -4.20
CA SER A 98 17.19 -13.37 -4.51
C SER A 98 17.44 -13.46 -6.02
N ARG A 99 16.39 -13.30 -6.84
CA ARG A 99 16.53 -13.30 -8.30
C ARG A 99 17.34 -12.12 -8.80
N LEU A 100 17.16 -10.92 -8.24
CA LEU A 100 17.95 -9.73 -8.61
C LEU A 100 19.44 -9.90 -8.31
N ARG A 101 19.81 -10.49 -7.16
CA ARG A 101 21.22 -10.80 -6.81
C ARG A 101 21.85 -11.77 -7.81
N VAL A 102 21.14 -12.84 -8.15
CA VAL A 102 21.62 -13.82 -9.16
C VAL A 102 21.81 -13.17 -10.53
N LEU A 103 21.00 -12.16 -10.86
CA LEU A 103 21.11 -11.39 -12.11
C LEU A 103 22.14 -10.24 -12.04
N GLY A 104 22.76 -9.98 -10.88
CA GLY A 104 23.73 -8.90 -10.69
C GLY A 104 23.14 -7.49 -10.79
N ILE A 105 21.83 -7.34 -10.54
CA ILE A 105 21.16 -6.03 -10.54
C ILE A 105 21.33 -5.31 -9.19
N ILE A 106 21.38 -6.09 -8.10
CA ILE A 106 21.68 -5.66 -6.73
C ILE A 106 22.74 -6.56 -6.11
#